data_AF-A0A6I3I5H2-F1
#
_entry.id   AF-A0A6I3I5H2-F1
#
_cell.length_a   1.000
_cell.length_b   1.000
_cell.length_c   1.000
_cell.angle_alpha   90.00
_cell.angle_beta   90.00
_cell.angle_gamma   90.00
#
_symmetry.space_group_name_H-M   'P 1'
#
loop_
_entity.id
_entity.type
_entity.pdbx_description
1 polymer ?
#
loop_
_entity_poly.entity_id
_entity_poly.type
_entity_poly.pdbx_seq_one_letter_code
_entity_poly.pdbx_strand_id
1 'polypeptide(L)'
;SHDRAFIDRTVEEILALDGEGGAALVPGGVATWLKQRSARTTTPRSAPNQRSSSTKPAKQKSSRSPSTLNRLIANVEKDMTKRTTRQTALYQDIADAGNDHKKLAALGEELAALQTTIESLETQWLELTEELGS
;
A
#
# COMPACT_ATOMS: atom_id res chain seq x y z
N SER A 1 4.24 -1.07 -0.01
CA SER A 1 4.94 -0.56 -1.21
C SER A 1 6.11 -1.42 -1.72
N HIS A 2 6.16 -2.73 -1.40
CA HIS A 2 7.09 -3.66 -2.06
C HIS A 2 6.50 -4.16 -3.39
N ASP A 3 5.25 -4.61 -3.36
CA ASP A 3 4.51 -5.08 -4.55
C ASP A 3 4.33 -4.02 -5.61
N ARG A 4 4.13 -2.74 -5.24
CA ARG A 4 3.93 -1.68 -6.23
C ARG A 4 5.21 -1.35 -6.98
N ALA A 5 6.36 -1.35 -6.31
CA ALA A 5 7.66 -1.15 -6.96
C ALA A 5 8.03 -2.34 -7.86
N PHE A 6 7.61 -3.55 -7.47
CA PHE A 6 7.75 -4.75 -8.29
C PHE A 6 6.83 -4.70 -9.52
N ILE A 7 5.54 -4.39 -9.34
CA ILE A 7 4.55 -4.29 -10.43
C ILE A 7 4.94 -3.20 -11.43
N ASP A 8 5.37 -2.02 -10.95
CA ASP A 8 5.78 -0.91 -11.84
C ASP A 8 7.06 -1.24 -12.64
N ARG A 9 7.86 -2.19 -12.17
CA ARG A 9 9.11 -2.62 -12.81
C ARG A 9 8.96 -3.87 -13.68
N THR A 10 7.88 -4.64 -13.52
CA THR A 10 7.64 -5.91 -14.25
C THR A 10 6.48 -5.85 -15.23
N VAL A 11 5.54 -4.92 -15.06
CA VAL A 11 4.34 -4.83 -15.89
C VAL A 11 4.50 -3.75 -16.95
N GLU A 12 4.59 -4.17 -18.21
CA GLU A 12 4.76 -3.29 -19.36
C GLU A 12 3.41 -2.82 -19.94
N GLU A 13 2.38 -3.66 -19.84
CA GLU A 13 1.03 -3.42 -20.36
C GLU A 13 -0.05 -3.81 -19.36
N ILE A 14 -1.12 -3.01 -19.29
CA ILE A 14 -2.29 -3.32 -18.45
C ILE A 14 -3.58 -3.30 -19.26
N LEU A 15 -4.48 -4.23 -18.94
CA LEU A 15 -5.85 -4.23 -19.46
C LEU A 15 -6.73 -3.41 -18.51
N ALA A 16 -7.07 -2.19 -18.91
CA ALA A 16 -7.93 -1.31 -18.15
C ALA A 16 -9.40 -1.53 -18.53
N LEU A 17 -10.24 -1.82 -17.54
CA LEU A 17 -11.69 -1.91 -17.70
C LEU A 17 -12.33 -0.54 -17.44
N ASP A 18 -13.27 -0.13 -18.30
CA ASP A 18 -13.95 1.17 -18.20
C ASP A 18 -15.21 1.16 -17.32
N GLY A 19 -15.66 -0.02 -16.90
CA GLY A 19 -16.86 -0.22 -16.06
C GLY A 19 -18.17 -0.33 -16.85
N GLU A 20 -18.16 -0.08 -18.16
CA GLU A 20 -19.31 -0.14 -19.08
C GLU A 20 -19.19 -1.30 -20.08
N GLY A 21 -18.38 -2.32 -19.73
CA GLY A 21 -18.14 -3.51 -20.55
C GLY A 21 -17.04 -3.36 -21.60
N GLY A 22 -16.33 -2.23 -21.63
CA GLY A 22 -15.17 -2.02 -22.49
C GLY A 22 -13.85 -2.30 -21.76
N ALA A 23 -12.88 -2.79 -22.53
CA ALA A 23 -11.51 -3.01 -22.07
C ALA A 23 -10.53 -2.37 -23.05
N ALA A 24 -9.54 -1.64 -22.52
CA ALA A 24 -8.49 -1.00 -23.31
C ALA A 24 -7.12 -1.45 -22.80
N LEU A 25 -6.24 -1.84 -23.73
CA LEU A 25 -4.83 -2.06 -23.44
C LEU A 25 -4.12 -0.71 -23.32
N VAL A 26 -3.49 -0.47 -22.18
CA VAL A 26 -2.71 0.73 -21.92
C VAL A 26 -1.23 0.36 -21.86
N PRO A 27 -0.43 0.74 -22.86
CA PRO A 27 1.02 0.55 -22.83
C PRO A 27 1.66 1.55 -21.86
N GLY A 28 2.68 1.11 -21.13
CA GLY A 28 3.38 1.93 -20.13
C GLY A 28 2.89 1.71 -18.69
N GLY A 29 2.32 0.53 -18.41
CA GLY A 29 2.03 0.05 -17.07
C GLY A 29 1.05 0.90 -16.25
N VAL A 30 1.06 0.66 -14.93
CA VAL A 30 0.12 1.25 -13.96
C VAL A 30 0.27 2.77 -13.87
N ALA A 31 1.50 3.29 -13.97
CA ALA A 31 1.77 4.73 -13.91
C ALA A 31 1.07 5.52 -15.01
N THR A 32 1.03 4.98 -16.23
CA THR A 32 0.40 5.64 -17.39
C THR A 32 -1.13 5.66 -17.26
N TRP A 33 -1.71 4.54 -16.82
CA TRP A 33 -3.15 4.46 -16.59
C TRP A 33 -3.64 5.41 -15.50
N LEU A 34 -2.90 5.53 -14.39
CA LEU A 34 -3.26 6.47 -13.31
C LEU A 34 -3.26 7.92 -13.82
N LYS A 35 -2.26 8.32 -14.63
CA LYS A 35 -2.22 9.64 -15.26
C LYS A 35 -3.43 9.89 -16.17
N GLN A 36 -3.80 8.90 -17.00
CA GLN A 36 -4.97 9.00 -17.88
C GLN A 36 -6.29 9.08 -17.09
N ARG A 37 -6.40 8.34 -15.98
CA ARG A 37 -7.57 8.37 -15.10
C ARG A 37 -7.71 9.73 -14.41
N SER A 38 -6.61 10.31 -13.91
CA SER A 38 -6.60 11.65 -13.31
C SER A 38 -6.98 12.75 -14.32
N ALA A 39 -6.61 12.59 -15.58
CA ALA A 39 -6.97 13.53 -16.65
C ALA A 39 -8.45 13.43 -17.08
N ARG A 40 -9.08 12.25 -16.98
CA ARG A 40 -10.49 12.03 -17.36
C ARG A 40 -11.53 12.54 -16.35
N THR A 41 -11.15 12.95 -15.14
CA THR A 41 -12.10 13.38 -14.10
C THR A 41 -12.65 14.81 -14.29
N THR A 42 -12.54 15.44 -15.47
CA THR A 42 -12.87 16.86 -15.68
C THR A 42 -13.96 17.16 -16.72
N THR A 43 -14.98 16.31 -16.86
CA THR A 43 -16.20 16.69 -17.61
C THR A 43 -17.49 16.32 -16.86
N PRO A 44 -18.15 17.28 -16.17
CA PRO A 44 -19.50 17.09 -15.70
C PRO A 44 -20.48 17.41 -16.85
N ARG A 45 -21.22 16.42 -17.35
CA ARG A 45 -22.38 16.66 -18.22
C ARG A 45 -23.64 16.56 -17.37
N SER A 46 -24.28 17.71 -17.13
CA SER A 46 -25.59 17.83 -16.49
C SER A 46 -26.72 17.22 -17.32
N ALA A 47 -27.66 16.53 -16.64
CA ALA A 47 -29.11 16.72 -16.79
C ALA A 47 -29.88 16.03 -15.63
N PRO A 48 -31.06 16.53 -15.22
CA PRO A 48 -31.76 16.13 -13.99
C PRO A 48 -32.94 15.18 -14.26
N ASN A 49 -33.29 14.30 -13.30
CA ASN A 49 -34.66 14.16 -12.74
C ASN A 49 -34.76 13.00 -11.73
N GLN A 50 -35.67 13.20 -10.77
CA GLN A 50 -36.49 12.22 -10.04
C GLN A 50 -36.04 11.60 -8.70
N ARG A 51 -36.68 12.15 -7.66
CA ARG A 51 -37.07 11.60 -6.34
C ARG A 51 -37.00 10.08 -6.21
N SER A 52 -36.41 9.59 -5.12
CA SER A 52 -37.19 9.04 -3.99
C SER A 52 -36.29 8.48 -2.87
N SER A 53 -36.89 8.45 -1.67
CA SER A 53 -36.50 7.70 -0.48
C SER A 53 -35.29 8.20 0.34
N SER A 54 -35.66 8.85 1.44
CA SER A 54 -34.85 9.08 2.63
C SER A 54 -34.22 7.79 3.14
N THR A 55 -32.95 7.59 2.81
CA THR A 55 -32.10 6.66 3.56
C THR A 55 -31.21 7.50 4.45
N LYS A 56 -31.45 7.38 5.75
CA LYS A 56 -30.62 7.92 6.83
C LYS A 56 -29.16 7.57 6.52
N PRO A 57 -28.22 8.52 6.41
CA PRO A 57 -26.83 8.15 6.26
C PRO A 57 -26.44 7.40 7.52
N ALA A 58 -26.18 6.11 7.39
CA ALA A 58 -25.43 5.36 8.38
C ALA A 58 -24.17 6.18 8.67
N LYS A 59 -23.93 6.46 9.95
CA LYS A 59 -22.78 7.21 10.44
C LYS A 59 -21.57 6.89 9.57
N GLN A 60 -21.19 7.81 8.69
CA GLN A 60 -19.87 7.78 8.08
C GLN A 60 -18.93 7.77 9.28
N LYS A 61 -18.27 6.64 9.54
CA LYS A 61 -17.03 6.66 10.31
C LYS A 61 -16.26 7.82 9.69
N SER A 62 -15.89 8.82 10.49
CA SER A 62 -15.16 9.97 10.00
C SER A 62 -13.87 9.43 9.37
N SER A 63 -13.91 9.19 8.06
CA SER A 63 -12.75 8.72 7.31
C SER A 63 -11.72 9.82 7.48
N ARG A 64 -10.51 9.44 7.89
CA ARG A 64 -9.43 10.41 8.06
C ARG A 64 -9.24 11.14 6.73
N SER A 65 -8.83 12.40 6.78
CA SER A 65 -8.59 13.12 5.52
C SER A 65 -7.58 12.35 4.64
N PRO A 66 -7.72 12.35 3.30
CA PRO A 66 -6.76 11.68 2.42
C PRO A 66 -5.32 12.11 2.66
N SER A 67 -5.10 13.39 3.00
CA SER A 67 -3.77 13.91 3.37
C SER A 67 -3.22 13.26 4.64
N THR A 68 -4.07 13.07 5.66
CA THR A 68 -3.71 12.38 6.91
C THR A 68 -3.35 10.92 6.63
N LEU A 69 -4.14 10.21 5.82
CA LEU A 69 -3.90 8.82 5.46
C LEU A 69 -2.58 8.66 4.69
N ASN A 70 -2.34 9.49 3.68
CA ASN A 70 -1.08 9.49 2.94
C ASN A 70 0.14 9.70 3.84
N ARG A 71 0.03 10.61 4.84
CA ARG A 71 1.10 10.83 5.81
C ARG A 71 1.32 9.61 6.70
N LEU A 72 0.25 8.97 7.18
CA LEU A 72 0.35 7.76 8.01
C LEU A 72 0.99 6.60 7.22
N ILE A 73 0.55 6.39 5.98
CA ILE A 73 1.12 5.39 5.06
C ILE A 73 2.62 5.64 4.88
N ALA A 74 3.03 6.88 4.57
CA ALA A 74 4.44 7.22 4.39
C ALA A 74 5.28 7.00 5.66
N ASN A 75 4.72 7.26 6.84
CA ASN A 75 5.40 6.98 8.10
C ASN A 75 5.59 5.47 8.32
N VAL A 76 4.54 4.68 8.09
CA VAL A 76 4.59 3.21 8.21
C VAL A 76 5.61 2.62 7.24
N GLU A 77 5.66 3.09 5.98
CA GLU A 77 6.66 2.68 5.00
C GLU A 77 8.09 3.03 5.42
N LYS A 78 8.29 4.22 5.98
CA LYS A 78 9.60 4.64 6.50
C LYS A 78 10.04 3.75 7.65
N ASP A 79 9.13 3.42 8.57
CA ASP A 79 9.44 2.57 9.72
C ASP A 79 9.67 1.11 9.32
N MET A 80 8.92 0.61 8.35
CA MET A 80 9.16 -0.69 7.72
C MET A 80 10.56 -0.73 7.08
N THR A 81 10.91 0.28 6.29
CA THR A 81 12.24 0.37 5.65
C THR A 81 13.38 0.31 6.67
N LYS A 82 13.28 1.09 7.76
CA LYS A 82 14.28 1.06 8.85
C LYS A 82 14.43 -0.34 9.46
N ARG A 83 13.30 -1.01 9.70
CA ARG A 83 13.30 -2.35 10.31
C ARG A 83 13.89 -3.37 9.34
N THR A 84 13.51 -3.36 8.07
CA THR A 84 14.11 -4.24 7.06
C THR A 84 15.61 -4.00 6.92
N THR A 85 16.09 -2.75 6.97
CA THR A 85 17.54 -2.47 7.00
C THR A 85 18.22 -3.10 8.23
N ARG A 86 17.60 -2.97 9.42
CA ARG A 86 18.12 -3.62 10.63
C ARG A 86 18.06 -5.14 10.54
N GLN A 87 17.04 -5.71 9.91
CA GLN A 87 16.93 -7.14 9.62
C GLN A 87 18.11 -7.63 8.76
N THR A 88 18.42 -6.90 7.69
CA THR A 88 19.58 -7.21 6.83
C THR A 88 20.89 -7.13 7.61
N ALA A 89 21.06 -6.12 8.47
CA ALA A 89 22.24 -6.02 9.33
C ALA A 89 22.32 -7.20 10.33
N LEU A 90 21.19 -7.60 10.93
CA LEU A 90 21.11 -8.76 11.82
C LEU A 90 21.50 -10.07 11.12
N TYR A 91 21.12 -10.25 9.86
CA TYR A 91 21.58 -11.41 9.09
C TYR A 91 23.11 -11.44 8.93
N GLN A 92 23.75 -10.29 8.76
CA GLN A 92 25.22 -10.21 8.76
C GLN A 92 25.80 -10.48 10.14
N ASP A 93 25.22 -9.88 11.20
CA ASP A 93 25.65 -10.09 12.58
C ASP A 93 25.57 -11.59 12.99
N ILE A 94 24.56 -12.32 12.48
CA ILE A 94 24.40 -13.77 12.67
C ILE A 94 25.49 -14.54 11.91
N ALA A 95 25.77 -14.17 10.66
CA ALA A 95 26.83 -14.80 9.87
C ALA A 95 28.21 -14.58 10.52
N ASP A 96 28.44 -13.40 11.10
CA ASP A 96 29.70 -13.02 11.76
C ASP A 96 29.83 -13.58 13.18
N ALA A 97 28.74 -14.04 13.81
CA ALA A 97 28.77 -14.59 15.17
C ALA A 97 29.50 -15.95 15.27
N GLY A 98 29.75 -16.62 14.14
CA GLY A 98 30.53 -17.86 14.09
C GLY A 98 29.91 -18.96 14.96
N ASN A 99 30.64 -19.42 15.98
CA ASN A 99 30.24 -20.53 16.85
C ASN A 99 29.78 -20.10 18.26
N ASP A 100 29.54 -18.80 18.48
CA ASP A 100 29.00 -18.31 19.75
C ASP A 100 27.49 -18.56 19.82
N HIS A 101 27.12 -19.71 20.36
CA HIS A 101 25.73 -20.14 20.50
C HIS A 101 24.86 -19.19 21.32
N LYS A 102 25.42 -18.48 22.31
CA LYS A 102 24.65 -17.52 23.12
C LYS A 102 24.33 -16.27 22.32
N LYS A 103 25.32 -15.76 21.58
CA LYS A 103 25.13 -14.62 20.69
C LYS A 103 24.16 -14.94 19.56
N LEU A 104 24.27 -16.12 18.95
CA LEU A 104 23.34 -16.59 17.92
C LEU A 104 21.89 -16.70 18.42
N ALA A 105 21.68 -17.22 19.63
CA ALA A 105 20.35 -17.30 20.23
C ALA A 105 19.75 -15.89 20.43
N ALA A 106 20.50 -14.96 21.01
CA ALA A 106 20.05 -13.58 21.22
C ALA A 106 19.75 -12.86 19.90
N LEU A 107 20.60 -13.01 18.88
CA LEU A 107 20.37 -12.42 17.55
C LEU A 107 19.15 -13.04 16.86
N GLY A 108 18.92 -14.34 17.04
CA GLY A 108 17.73 -15.03 16.53
C GLY A 108 16.43 -14.53 17.16
N GLU A 109 16.43 -14.29 18.47
CA GLU A 109 15.30 -13.68 19.17
C GLU A 109 15.03 -12.24 18.68
N GLU A 110 16.08 -11.43 18.52
CA GLU A 110 15.96 -10.07 17.97
C GLU A 110 15.39 -10.11 16.55
N LEU A 111 15.87 -11.02 15.71
CA LEU A 111 15.39 -11.21 14.35
C LEU A 111 13.90 -11.58 14.31
N ALA A 112 13.48 -12.55 15.14
CA ALA A 112 12.09 -12.98 15.20
C ALA A 112 11.17 -11.84 15.67
N ALA A 113 11.55 -11.11 16.72
CA ALA A 113 10.79 -9.95 17.20
C ALA A 113 10.67 -8.85 16.13
N LEU A 114 11.74 -8.64 15.37
CA LEU A 114 11.76 -7.66 14.29
C LEU A 114 10.86 -8.09 13.13
N GLN A 115 10.84 -9.37 12.76
CA GLN A 115 9.93 -9.93 11.75
C GLN A 115 8.47 -9.73 12.14
N THR A 116 8.08 -10.08 13.36
CA THR A 116 6.71 -9.84 13.88
C THR A 116 6.34 -8.36 13.83
N THR A 117 7.29 -7.47 14.10
CA THR A 117 7.04 -6.03 14.02
C THR A 117 6.83 -5.55 12.58
N ILE A 118 7.58 -6.11 11.62
CA ILE A 118 7.39 -5.81 10.19
C ILE A 118 6.00 -6.28 9.75
N GLU A 119 5.59 -7.51 10.07
CA GLU A 119 4.26 -8.04 9.73
C GLU A 119 3.12 -7.17 10.30
N SER A 120 3.28 -6.68 11.53
CA SER A 120 2.31 -5.76 12.14
C SER A 120 2.23 -4.41 11.39
N LEU A 121 3.38 -3.87 10.95
CA LEU A 121 3.41 -2.65 10.14
C LEU A 121 2.83 -2.86 8.75
N GLU A 122 3.05 -4.03 8.14
CA GLU A 122 2.42 -4.41 6.86
C GLU A 122 0.91 -4.48 6.98
N THR A 123 0.40 -5.10 8.05
CA THR A 123 -1.04 -5.14 8.34
C THR A 123 -1.61 -3.72 8.47
N GLN A 124 -0.96 -2.86 9.27
CA GLN A 124 -1.37 -1.46 9.41
C GLN A 124 -1.32 -0.69 8.08
N TRP A 125 -0.31 -0.94 7.24
CA TRP A 125 -0.21 -0.33 5.93
C TRP A 125 -1.40 -0.73 5.04
N LEU A 126 -1.76 -2.02 5.01
CA LEU A 126 -2.89 -2.53 4.25
C LEU A 126 -4.20 -1.85 4.69
N GLU A 127 -4.48 -1.80 6.00
CA GLU A 127 -5.66 -1.13 6.56
C GLU A 127 -5.73 0.35 6.15
N LEU A 128 -4.62 1.08 6.23
CA LEU A 128 -4.55 2.48 5.86
C LEU A 128 -4.76 2.70 4.35
N THR A 129 -4.25 1.78 3.52
CA THR A 129 -4.45 1.85 2.06
C THR A 129 -5.88 1.51 1.65
N GLU A 130 -6.52 0.57 2.34
CA GLU A 130 -7.94 0.26 2.14
C GLU A 130 -8.83 1.43 2.55
N GLU A 131 -8.54 2.09 3.68
CA GLU A 131 -9.25 3.31 4.12
C GLU A 131 -9.08 4.47 3.11
N LEU A 132 -7.93 4.57 2.43
CA LEU A 132 -7.68 5.59 1.40
C LEU A 132 -8.41 5.30 0.08
N GLY A 133 -8.61 4.03 -0.26
CA GLY A 133 -9.26 3.58 -1.49
C GLY A 133 -10.79 3.46 -1.39
N SER A 134 -11.32 3.39 -0.17
CA SER A 134 -12.76 3.35 0.15
C SER A 134 -13.41 4.74 0.09
#